data_AF-A0A6B2VMY6-F1
#
_entry.id   AF-A0A6B2VMY6-F1
#
_cell.length_a   1.000
_cell.length_b   1.000
_cell.length_c   1.000
_cell.angle_alpha   90.00
_cell.angle_beta   90.00
_cell.angle_gamma   90.00
#
_symmetry.space_group_name_H-M   'P 1'
#
loop_
_entity.id
_entity.type
_entity.pdbx_description
1 polymer ?
#
loop_
_entity_poly.entity_id
_entity_poly.type
_entity_poly.pdbx_seq_one_letter_code
_entity_poly.pdbx_strand_id
1 'polypeptide(L)'
;MSDVSRLADRLQRVLARAQEERTERDELVDGPDGTECAWAAHERDQMWKAVNALRADDGRPSIPLDDIVQVERQAAGHSDYSRKFALYCAELAQK
;
A
#
# COMPACT_ATOMS: atom_id res chain seq x y z
N MET A 1 -10.21 12.14 16.02
CA MET A 1 -9.61 11.40 14.89
C MET A 1 -10.14 9.98 14.95
N SER A 2 -10.68 9.45 13.86
CA SER A 2 -11.09 8.04 13.82
C SER A 2 -9.85 7.13 13.80
N ASP A 3 -10.02 5.87 14.20
CA ASP A 3 -8.95 4.87 14.11
C ASP A 3 -8.44 4.73 12.66
N VAL A 4 -9.33 4.84 11.68
CA VAL A 4 -8.97 4.82 10.25
C VAL A 4 -7.99 5.95 9.91
N SER A 5 -8.22 7.18 10.36
CA SER A 5 -7.30 8.29 10.11
C SER A 5 -5.91 8.04 10.71
N ARG A 6 -5.85 7.48 11.91
CA ARG A 6 -4.57 7.17 12.57
C ARG A 6 -3.79 6.07 11.85
N LEU A 7 -4.49 5.04 11.37
CA LEU A 7 -3.89 3.97 10.57
C LEU A 7 -3.43 4.51 9.20
N ALA A 8 -4.23 5.36 8.56
CA ALA A 8 -3.89 6.00 7.30
C ALA A 8 -2.60 6.83 7.43
N ASP A 9 -2.46 7.65 8.49
CA ASP A 9 -1.22 8.41 8.74
C ASP A 9 0.01 7.48 8.92
N ARG A 10 -0.17 6.33 9.57
CA ARG A 10 0.89 5.34 9.75
C ARG A 10 1.28 4.70 8.43
N LEU A 11 0.31 4.29 7.62
CA LEU A 11 0.53 3.65 6.32
C LEU A 11 1.10 4.64 5.30
N GLN A 12 0.70 5.91 5.35
CA GLN A 12 1.27 6.95 4.51
C GLN A 12 2.77 7.14 4.78
N ARG A 13 3.22 7.01 6.04
CA ARG A 13 4.65 7.02 6.37
C ARG A 13 5.39 5.79 5.86
N VAL A 14 4.77 4.61 5.88
CA VAL A 14 5.33 3.39 5.27
C VAL A 14 5.53 3.60 3.78
N LEU A 15 4.50 4.08 3.09
CA LEU A 15 4.57 4.36 1.66
C LEU A 15 5.61 5.43 1.33
N ALA A 16 5.64 6.52 2.09
CA ALA A 16 6.63 7.59 1.88
C ALA A 16 8.07 7.06 1.97
N ARG A 17 8.35 6.18 2.94
CA ARG A 17 9.67 5.54 3.06
C ARG A 17 9.98 4.62 1.87
N ALA A 18 9.02 3.81 1.43
CA ALA A 18 9.20 2.97 0.24
C ALA A 18 9.44 3.82 -1.03
N GLN A 19 8.81 4.99 -1.11
CA GLN A 19 8.96 5.94 -2.22
C GLN A 19 10.36 6.59 -2.28
N GLU A 20 11.08 6.67 -1.16
CA GLU A 20 12.47 7.14 -1.12
C GLU A 20 13.42 6.19 -1.88
N GLU A 21 13.06 4.90 -1.97
CA GLU A 21 13.87 3.87 -2.66
C GLU A 21 13.59 3.79 -4.17
N ARG A 22 12.73 4.64 -4.73
CA ARG A 22 12.32 4.58 -6.15
C ARG A 22 13.48 4.59 -7.13
N THR A 23 14.46 5.45 -6.88
CA THR A 23 15.64 5.61 -7.75
C THR A 23 16.58 4.42 -7.71
N GLU A 24 16.46 3.55 -6.71
CA GLU A 24 17.27 2.34 -6.58
C GLU A 24 16.61 1.13 -7.24
N ARG A 25 15.38 1.30 -7.74
CA ARG A 25 14.48 0.23 -8.23
C ARG A 25 13.81 0.62 -9.55
N ASP A 26 14.60 1.09 -10.51
CA ASP A 26 14.13 1.57 -11.81
C ASP A 26 13.97 0.46 -12.87
N GLU A 27 14.34 -0.78 -12.53
CA GLU A 27 14.20 -1.92 -13.41
C GLU A 27 12.72 -2.27 -13.69
N LEU A 28 12.48 -2.92 -14.84
CA LEU A 28 11.15 -3.35 -15.23
C LEU A 28 10.91 -4.80 -14.78
N VAL A 29 9.74 -5.04 -14.17
CA VAL A 29 9.28 -6.34 -13.66
C VAL A 29 7.86 -6.64 -14.12
N ASP A 30 7.44 -7.89 -14.01
CA ASP A 30 6.05 -8.28 -14.26
C ASP A 30 5.15 -7.81 -13.11
N GLY A 31 4.15 -6.99 -13.44
CA GLY A 31 3.16 -6.44 -12.53
C GLY A 31 1.72 -6.88 -12.85
N PRO A 32 0.75 -6.47 -12.03
CA PRO A 32 -0.65 -6.88 -12.14
C PRO A 32 -1.39 -6.33 -13.37
N ASP A 33 -0.87 -5.25 -13.97
CA ASP A 33 -1.42 -4.60 -15.16
C ASP A 33 -0.49 -4.72 -16.38
N GLY A 34 0.49 -5.63 -16.31
CA GLY A 34 1.57 -5.79 -17.28
C GLY A 34 2.92 -5.36 -16.68
N THR A 35 3.90 -5.11 -17.53
CA THR A 35 5.23 -4.66 -17.09
C THR A 35 5.15 -3.32 -16.35
N GLU A 36 5.73 -3.26 -15.15
CA GLU A 36 5.80 -2.06 -14.32
C GLU A 36 7.23 -1.84 -13.79
N CYS A 37 7.48 -0.68 -13.19
CA CYS A 37 8.76 -0.44 -12.53
C CYS A 37 8.82 -1.19 -11.19
N ALA A 38 9.98 -1.74 -10.84
CA ALA A 38 10.19 -2.50 -9.62
C ALA A 38 9.88 -1.71 -8.34
N TRP A 39 10.05 -0.38 -8.37
CA TRP A 39 9.63 0.47 -7.26
C TRP A 39 8.13 0.40 -6.98
N ALA A 40 7.27 0.24 -8.00
CA ALA A 40 5.83 0.14 -7.81
C ALA A 40 5.46 -1.20 -7.15
N ALA A 41 6.05 -2.30 -7.62
CA ALA A 41 5.92 -3.60 -6.99
C ALA A 41 6.40 -3.59 -5.53
N HIS A 42 7.51 -2.89 -5.25
CA HIS A 42 8.06 -2.74 -3.91
C HIS A 42 7.13 -1.94 -2.99
N GLU A 43 6.63 -0.77 -3.42
CA GLU A 43 5.65 0.03 -2.66
C GLU A 43 4.42 -0.78 -2.28
N ARG A 44 3.90 -1.56 -3.24
CA ARG A 44 2.75 -2.44 -3.03
C ARG A 44 3.04 -3.53 -1.99
N ASP A 45 4.19 -4.19 -2.08
CA ASP A 45 4.62 -5.20 -1.11
C ASP A 45 4.80 -4.62 0.30
N GLN A 46 5.38 -3.42 0.44
CA GLN A 46 5.52 -2.74 1.73
C GLN A 46 4.15 -2.43 2.35
N MET A 47 3.20 -1.96 1.54
CA MET A 47 1.84 -1.69 1.99
C MET A 47 1.10 -2.97 2.39
N TRP A 48 1.23 -4.05 1.62
CA TRP A 48 0.66 -5.36 1.94
C TRP A 48 1.17 -5.91 3.28
N LYS A 49 2.49 -5.87 3.49
CA LYS A 49 3.12 -6.27 4.76
C LYS A 49 2.61 -5.42 5.93
N ALA A 50 2.53 -4.10 5.76
CA ALA A 50 2.09 -3.20 6.81
C ALA A 50 0.61 -3.40 7.17
N VAL A 51 -0.27 -3.58 6.18
CA VAL A 51 -1.69 -3.89 6.41
C VAL A 51 -1.84 -5.22 7.14
N ASN A 52 -1.14 -6.26 6.71
CA ASN A 52 -1.23 -7.57 7.37
C ASN A 52 -0.64 -7.58 8.78
N ALA A 53 0.40 -6.78 9.05
CA ALA A 53 0.89 -6.59 10.41
C ALA A 53 -0.17 -5.93 11.31
N LEU A 54 -0.84 -4.88 10.84
CA LEU A 54 -1.94 -4.24 11.57
C LEU A 54 -3.11 -5.21 11.82
N ARG A 55 -3.45 -6.02 10.82
CA ARG A 55 -4.50 -7.04 10.96
C ARG A 55 -4.11 -8.10 11.99
N ALA A 56 -2.86 -8.54 11.99
CA ALA A 56 -2.36 -9.51 12.95
C ALA A 56 -2.35 -8.96 14.39
N ASP A 57 -1.98 -7.70 14.60
CA ASP A 57 -2.04 -7.02 15.89
C ASP A 57 -3.47 -7.02 16.49
N ASP A 58 -4.48 -6.96 15.61
CA ASP A 58 -5.91 -7.01 15.97
C ASP A 58 -6.53 -8.43 15.93
N GLY A 59 -5.72 -9.47 15.73
CA GLY A 59 -6.19 -10.86 15.67
C GLY A 59 -7.01 -11.22 14.42
N ARG A 60 -6.90 -10.43 13.35
CA ARG A 60 -7.58 -10.64 12.07
C ARG A 60 -6.73 -11.48 11.10
N PRO A 61 -7.36 -12.25 10.20
CA PRO A 61 -6.64 -13.03 9.20
C PRO A 61 -5.96 -12.13 8.16
N SER A 62 -4.81 -12.56 7.62
CA SER A 62 -4.11 -11.86 6.53
C SER A 62 -4.95 -11.78 5.26
N ILE A 63 -4.78 -10.72 4.48
CA ILE A 63 -5.35 -10.56 3.14
C ILE A 63 -4.32 -10.89 2.05
N PRO A 64 -4.76 -11.37 0.87
CA PRO A 64 -3.91 -11.56 -0.28
C PRO A 64 -3.38 -10.22 -0.83
N LEU A 65 -2.31 -10.29 -1.63
CA LEU A 65 -1.74 -9.11 -2.30
C LEU A 65 -2.74 -8.48 -3.28
N ASP A 66 -3.62 -9.28 -3.89
CA ASP A 66 -4.63 -8.81 -4.84
C ASP A 66 -5.57 -7.76 -4.23
N ASP A 67 -5.90 -7.87 -2.94
CA ASP A 67 -6.73 -6.86 -2.26
C ASP A 67 -6.03 -5.50 -2.21
N ILE A 68 -4.70 -5.49 -2.07
CA ILE A 68 -3.88 -4.27 -2.13
C ILE A 68 -3.85 -3.71 -3.55
N VAL A 69 -3.71 -4.57 -4.58
CA VAL A 69 -3.79 -4.16 -5.98
C VAL A 69 -5.12 -3.45 -6.27
N GLN A 70 -6.24 -4.00 -5.77
CA GLN A 70 -7.56 -3.40 -6.00
C GLN A 70 -7.69 -1.99 -5.41
N VAL A 71 -7.15 -1.75 -4.21
CA VAL A 71 -7.21 -0.41 -3.61
C VAL A 71 -6.14 0.54 -4.16
N GLU A 72 -5.01 0.02 -4.62
CA GLU A 72 -4.00 0.82 -5.33
C GLU A 72 -4.58 1.38 -6.63
N ARG A 73 -5.27 0.55 -7.43
CA ARG A 73 -5.92 0.97 -8.68
C ARG A 73 -6.95 2.09 -8.48
N GLN A 74 -7.59 2.16 -7.31
CA GLN A 74 -8.51 3.24 -6.97
C GLN A 74 -7.80 4.57 -6.63
N ALA A 75 -6.54 4.50 -6.22
CA ALA A 75 -5.71 5.66 -5.93
C ALA A 75 -4.85 6.09 -7.13
N ALA A 76 -4.46 5.15 -7.99
CA ALA A 76 -3.59 5.37 -9.13
C ALA A 76 -4.14 6.46 -10.06
N GLY A 77 -3.25 7.33 -10.56
CA GLY A 77 -3.60 8.46 -11.43
C GLY A 77 -4.13 9.71 -10.71
N HIS A 78 -4.35 9.66 -9.39
CA HIS A 78 -4.70 10.84 -8.61
C HIS A 78 -3.47 11.61 -8.13
N SER A 79 -3.54 12.94 -8.10
CA SER A 79 -2.47 13.80 -7.54
C SER A 79 -2.24 13.58 -6.04
N ASP A 80 -3.25 13.08 -5.32
CA ASP A 80 -3.18 12.70 -3.92
C ASP A 80 -3.03 11.17 -3.72
N TYR A 81 -2.45 10.48 -4.70
CA TYR A 81 -2.22 9.03 -4.70
C TYR A 81 -1.79 8.49 -3.34
N SER A 82 -0.67 8.98 -2.77
CA SER A 82 -0.12 8.42 -1.53
C SER A 82 -1.08 8.53 -0.35
N ARG A 83 -1.89 9.60 -0.30
CA ARG A 83 -2.91 9.80 0.73
C ARG A 83 -4.08 8.84 0.54
N LYS A 84 -4.60 8.72 -0.69
CA LYS A 84 -5.73 7.83 -0.99
C LYS A 84 -5.37 6.36 -0.80
N PHE A 85 -4.20 5.95 -1.28
CA PHE A 85 -3.75 4.56 -1.16
C PHE A 85 -3.59 4.16 0.32
N ALA A 86 -2.99 5.02 1.13
CA ALA A 86 -2.89 4.81 2.57
C ALA A 86 -4.25 4.76 3.28
N LEU A 87 -5.20 5.61 2.88
CA LEU A 87 -6.56 5.60 3.40
C LEU A 87 -7.29 4.28 3.09
N TYR A 88 -7.27 3.84 1.84
CA TYR A 88 -7.92 2.59 1.46
C TYR A 88 -7.27 1.36 2.09
N CYS A 89 -5.94 1.36 2.25
CA CYS A 89 -5.24 0.32 3.01
C CYS A 89 -5.62 0.33 4.50
N ALA A 90 -5.85 1.50 5.10
CA ALA A 90 -6.33 1.60 6.48
C ALA A 90 -7.75 1.03 6.64
N GLU A 91 -8.63 1.25 5.66
CA GLU A 91 -9.95 0.62 5.63
C GLU A 91 -9.85 -0.90 5.50
N LEU A 92 -8.96 -1.41 4.64
CA LEU A 92 -8.68 -2.85 4.53
C LEU A 92 -8.16 -3.44 5.84
N ALA A 93 -7.33 -2.72 6.59
CA ALA A 93 -6.81 -3.19 7.87
C ALA A 93 -7.93 -3.40 8.91
N GLN A 94 -9.04 -2.68 8.80
CA GLN A 94 -10.15 -2.74 9.77
C GLN A 94 -11.33 -3.62 9.34
N LYS A 95 -11.35 -4.12 8.10
CA LYS A 95 -12.36 -5.06 7.61
C LYS A 95 -12.19 -6.44 8.24
#